data_AF-G8TAU6-F1
#
_entry.id   AF-G8TAU6-F1
#
_cell.length_a   1.000
_cell.length_b   1.000
_cell.length_c   1.000
_cell.angle_alpha   90.00
_cell.angle_beta   90.00
_cell.angle_gamma   90.00
#
_symmetry.space_group_name_H-M   'P 1'
#
loop_
_entity.id
_entity.type
_entity.pdbx_description
1 polymer ?
#
loop_
_entity_poly.entity_id
_entity_poly.type
_entity_poly.pdbx_seq_one_letter_code
_entity_poly.pdbx_strand_id
1 'polypeptide(L)'
;MKKYSRIVTLIAIISSVLMVSCKKEGGSTDIISLSKMGTEFYFGQRVPVWTDFSSGAKDYTQMNFDWSCSAGRFDDANTAHLFENLWVAPDSIGDFQVTVNAKYGNGGVATRTTDMNVDVYFTDHFYYQFANQLSSVWSQKSNTITYSTSGNDTTNCLTVVPSGTDTPYISRSLSLPLTVPFSVRTRLAFTTGTGTGGLNYRDDGNTDSIPSFTYISIRFQQPKTNTTYPFIREIRWEFAPIKLSKAKTPASVKNYQLRYERFTPTTGQSVWSSDSLNTIGLPNPLALITPTSGWDNRFQMKGDTYKRFSFAMAADYTFTAYVDGVQWVTSSAIKNWINDAKNRYPGFQDPVPGTYMISYPGLKTTSDKVKTTMKVNEVRITNTQSEIPLL
;
A
#
# COMPACT_ATOMS: atom_id res chain seq x y z
N MET A 1 12.95 91.39 1.73
CA MET A 1 12.81 90.32 2.74
C MET A 1 11.63 89.36 2.55
N LYS A 2 10.49 89.73 1.93
CA LYS A 2 9.32 88.83 1.76
C LYS A 2 9.50 87.64 0.78
N LYS A 3 10.42 87.70 -0.19
CA LYS A 3 10.64 86.61 -1.18
C LYS A 3 11.44 85.42 -0.63
N TYR A 4 12.38 85.64 0.29
CA TYR A 4 13.17 84.57 0.89
C TYR A 4 12.38 83.75 1.92
N SER A 5 11.44 84.37 2.63
CA SER A 5 10.55 83.68 3.58
C SER A 5 9.66 82.63 2.90
N ARG A 6 9.12 82.91 1.71
CA ARG A 6 8.26 81.96 0.99
C ARG A 6 9.01 80.74 0.46
N ILE A 7 10.27 80.91 0.06
CA ILE A 7 11.13 79.80 -0.42
C ILE A 7 11.53 78.89 0.74
N VAL A 8 11.86 79.45 1.90
CA VAL A 8 12.19 78.67 3.10
C VAL A 8 10.98 77.89 3.61
N THR A 9 9.77 78.48 3.60
CA THR A 9 8.55 77.76 3.97
C THR A 9 8.21 76.64 2.98
N LEU A 10 8.42 76.84 1.68
CA LEU A 10 8.18 75.80 0.67
C LEU A 10 9.16 74.62 0.81
N ILE A 11 10.44 74.89 1.06
CA ILE A 11 11.47 73.86 1.30
C ILE A 11 11.20 73.11 2.61
N ALA A 12 10.73 73.81 3.66
CA ALA A 12 10.35 73.19 4.93
C ALA A 12 9.13 72.27 4.78
N ILE A 13 8.12 72.67 3.99
CA ILE A 13 6.93 71.83 3.68
C ILE A 13 7.32 70.63 2.81
N ILE A 14 8.17 70.81 1.79
CA ILE A 14 8.64 69.71 0.95
C ILE A 14 9.51 68.73 1.76
N SER A 15 10.37 69.24 2.66
CA SER A 15 11.18 68.41 3.56
C SER A 15 10.35 67.67 4.61
N SER A 16 9.24 68.25 5.07
CA SER A 16 8.31 67.59 6.00
C SER A 16 7.38 66.59 5.29
N VAL A 17 7.03 66.78 4.02
CA VAL A 17 6.33 65.79 3.19
C VAL A 17 7.21 64.59 2.84
N LEU A 18 8.52 64.80 2.64
CA LEU A 18 9.49 63.71 2.40
C LEU A 18 9.81 62.88 3.65
N MET A 19 9.61 63.42 4.85
CA MET A 19 9.76 62.68 6.12
C MET A 19 8.49 61.94 6.57
N VAL A 20 7.36 62.09 5.85
CA VAL A 20 6.20 61.18 5.94
C VAL A 20 6.28 60.12 4.85
N SER A 21 7.48 59.59 4.59
CA SER A 21 7.56 58.21 4.11
C SER A 21 7.30 57.33 5.32
N CYS A 22 6.02 57.05 5.60
CA CYS A 22 5.65 55.88 6.39
C CYS A 22 6.31 54.69 5.70
N LYS A 23 7.52 54.30 6.14
CA LYS A 23 7.96 52.93 5.95
C LYS A 23 6.84 52.11 6.55
N LYS A 24 6.04 51.47 5.69
CA LYS A 24 5.10 50.44 6.10
C LYS A 24 5.99 49.32 6.61
N GLU A 25 6.44 49.45 7.86
CA GLU A 25 7.16 48.42 8.58
C GLU A 25 6.25 47.20 8.49
N GLY A 26 6.66 46.21 7.70
CA GLY A 26 5.95 44.95 7.65
C GLY A 26 5.88 44.44 9.07
N GLY A 27 4.67 44.39 9.65
CA GLY A 27 4.46 43.85 10.98
C GLY A 27 5.14 42.49 11.12
N SER A 28 5.58 42.17 12.33
CA SER A 28 6.19 40.87 12.64
C SER A 28 5.26 39.75 12.14
N THR A 29 5.82 38.82 11.38
CA THR A 29 5.15 37.60 10.94
C THR A 29 5.82 36.44 11.67
N ASP A 30 5.02 35.57 12.27
CA ASP A 30 5.48 34.36 12.91
C ASP A 30 4.57 33.18 12.56
N ILE A 31 5.15 31.99 12.48
CA ILE A 31 4.43 30.76 12.17
C ILE A 31 4.22 29.96 13.45
N ILE A 32 2.98 29.97 13.94
CA ILE A 32 2.55 29.30 15.18
C ILE A 32 2.54 27.79 15.00
N SER A 33 2.09 27.31 13.83
CA SER A 33 2.03 25.88 13.51
C SER A 33 2.27 25.63 12.02
N LEU A 34 2.80 24.44 11.73
CA LEU A 34 2.77 23.85 10.40
C LEU A 34 2.18 22.45 10.55
N SER A 35 0.97 22.29 10.05
CA SER A 35 0.07 21.18 10.35
C SER A 35 -0.19 20.34 9.10
N LYS A 36 -0.47 19.06 9.35
CA LYS A 36 -0.79 18.04 8.34
C LYS A 36 -1.66 16.96 8.97
N MET A 37 -2.40 16.23 8.15
CA MET A 37 -3.12 15.03 8.60
C MET A 37 -2.25 13.79 8.43
N GLY A 38 -2.08 13.02 9.51
CA GLY A 38 -1.34 11.76 9.49
C GLY A 38 0.17 11.89 9.72
N THR A 39 0.82 10.75 9.92
CA THR A 39 2.26 10.63 10.22
C THR A 39 3.00 9.73 9.25
N GLU A 40 2.30 8.89 8.48
CA GLU A 40 2.83 7.97 7.46
C GLU A 40 2.08 8.24 6.15
N PHE A 41 2.82 8.26 5.05
CA PHE A 41 2.29 8.61 3.73
C PHE A 41 2.59 7.53 2.70
N TYR A 42 1.67 7.36 1.74
CA TYR A 42 1.88 6.47 0.60
C TYR A 42 2.35 7.19 -0.65
N PHE A 43 2.96 6.46 -1.58
CA PHE A 43 3.48 7.02 -2.84
C PHE A 43 2.39 7.78 -3.61
N GLY A 44 2.70 9.03 -3.98
CA GLY A 44 1.76 9.91 -4.69
C GLY A 44 0.56 10.40 -3.86
N GLN A 45 0.53 10.15 -2.54
CA GLN A 45 -0.53 10.66 -1.68
C GLN A 45 -0.55 12.19 -1.71
N ARG A 46 -1.75 12.76 -1.88
CA ARG A 46 -1.99 14.19 -1.78
C ARG A 46 -2.34 14.52 -0.33
N VAL A 47 -1.47 15.26 0.35
CA VAL A 47 -1.57 15.60 1.77
C VAL A 47 -1.80 17.11 1.89
N PRO A 48 -2.99 17.54 2.36
CA PRO A 48 -3.19 18.93 2.73
C PRO A 48 -2.23 19.30 3.86
N VAL A 49 -1.51 20.40 3.67
CA VAL A 49 -0.65 21.03 4.66
C VAL A 49 -1.10 22.46 4.85
N TRP A 50 -1.09 22.95 6.07
CA TRP A 50 -1.53 24.30 6.38
C TRP A 50 -0.75 24.89 7.54
N THR A 51 -0.66 26.21 7.57
CA THR A 51 0.05 26.93 8.62
C THR A 51 -0.90 27.83 9.39
N ASP A 52 -0.81 27.78 10.71
CA ASP A 52 -1.33 28.85 11.55
C ASP A 52 -0.23 29.88 11.77
N PHE A 53 -0.57 31.15 11.61
CA PHE A 53 0.39 32.23 11.72
C PHE A 53 -0.17 33.37 12.56
N SER A 54 0.73 34.07 13.23
CA SER A 54 0.45 35.38 13.83
C SER A 54 1.09 36.42 12.94
N SER A 55 0.36 37.46 12.59
CA SER A 55 0.99 38.63 12.00
C SER A 55 0.41 39.91 12.58
N GLY A 56 1.27 40.93 12.69
CA GLY A 56 0.83 42.30 12.90
C GLY A 56 0.18 42.92 11.65
N ALA A 57 -0.22 42.11 10.66
CA ALA A 57 -0.75 42.59 9.39
C ALA A 57 -2.09 43.26 9.59
N LYS A 58 -2.23 44.48 9.04
CA LYS A 58 -3.53 45.17 8.94
C LYS A 58 -4.34 44.73 7.71
N ASP A 59 -3.70 43.97 6.82
CA ASP A 59 -4.25 43.56 5.54
C ASP A 59 -3.65 42.20 5.13
N TYR A 60 -4.42 41.13 5.33
CA TYR A 60 -3.97 39.77 5.03
C TYR A 60 -3.78 39.50 3.54
N THR A 61 -4.27 40.37 2.64
CA THR A 61 -4.03 40.21 1.20
C THR A 61 -2.57 40.44 0.80
N GLN A 62 -1.75 41.00 1.71
CA GLN A 62 -0.31 41.19 1.51
C GLN A 62 0.53 40.10 2.17
N MET A 63 -0.12 39.06 2.72
CA MET A 63 0.57 37.85 3.15
C MET A 63 0.92 37.02 1.92
N ASN A 64 2.15 36.54 1.86
CA ASN A 64 2.61 35.58 0.88
C ASN A 64 3.19 34.35 1.60
N PHE A 65 2.88 33.18 1.09
CA PHE A 65 3.37 31.90 1.61
C PHE A 65 4.08 31.12 0.50
N ASP A 66 5.39 31.01 0.60
CA ASP A 66 6.19 30.27 -0.36
C ASP A 66 6.50 28.87 0.20
N TRP A 67 6.05 27.85 -0.52
CA TRP A 67 6.15 26.45 -0.12
C TRP A 67 7.30 25.76 -0.86
N SER A 68 8.02 24.89 -0.15
CA SER A 68 9.09 24.05 -0.71
C SER A 68 9.13 22.69 -0.03
N CYS A 69 9.70 21.69 -0.70
CA CYS A 69 9.84 20.35 -0.16
C CYS A 69 11.18 19.73 -0.56
N SER A 70 11.71 18.83 0.28
CA SER A 70 12.95 18.12 -0.03
C SER A 70 12.76 17.02 -1.08
N ALA A 71 11.53 16.50 -1.22
CA ALA A 71 11.09 15.64 -2.31
C ALA A 71 9.56 15.70 -2.47
N GLY A 72 9.07 15.15 -3.59
CA GLY A 72 7.68 15.27 -4.01
C GLY A 72 7.45 16.55 -4.80
N ARG A 73 6.22 17.06 -4.74
CA ARG A 73 5.87 18.35 -5.36
C ARG A 73 4.64 18.94 -4.71
N PHE A 74 4.41 20.24 -4.89
CA PHE A 74 3.11 20.83 -4.59
C PHE A 74 2.19 20.80 -5.81
N ASP A 75 0.90 20.68 -5.56
CA ASP A 75 -0.15 20.86 -6.57
C ASP A 75 -0.66 22.31 -6.51
N ASP A 76 0.15 23.21 -7.08
CA ASP A 76 0.03 24.66 -6.89
C ASP A 76 -1.11 25.31 -7.68
N ALA A 77 -1.92 24.55 -8.42
CA ALA A 77 -2.87 25.09 -9.39
C ALA A 77 -3.89 26.10 -8.80
N ASN A 78 -4.22 25.98 -7.50
CA ASN A 78 -5.17 26.87 -6.83
C ASN A 78 -4.74 27.32 -5.41
N THR A 79 -3.58 26.89 -4.92
CA THR A 79 -3.13 27.13 -3.54
C THR A 79 -1.73 27.76 -3.44
N ALA A 80 -1.13 28.10 -4.59
CA ALA A 80 0.08 28.89 -4.63
C ALA A 80 -0.10 30.17 -3.80
N HIS A 81 0.85 30.46 -2.92
CA HIS A 81 0.89 31.69 -2.10
C HIS A 81 -0.14 31.77 -0.96
N LEU A 82 -0.89 30.70 -0.68
CA LEU A 82 -1.84 30.64 0.43
C LEU A 82 -1.25 29.97 1.67
N PHE A 83 -1.90 30.19 2.82
CA PHE A 83 -1.53 29.58 4.11
C PHE A 83 -1.77 28.06 4.14
N GLU A 84 -2.39 27.50 3.11
CA GLU A 84 -2.56 26.07 2.88
C GLU A 84 -2.02 25.70 1.49
N ASN A 85 -1.52 24.48 1.35
CA ASN A 85 -1.10 23.91 0.07
C ASN A 85 -1.34 22.38 0.08
N LEU A 86 -1.25 21.75 -1.08
CA LEU A 86 -1.41 20.32 -1.27
C LEU A 86 -0.08 19.69 -1.69
N TRP A 87 0.62 19.07 -0.74
CA TRP A 87 1.84 18.33 -1.04
C TRP A 87 1.49 16.96 -1.63
N VAL A 88 2.24 16.53 -2.65
CA VAL A 88 2.14 15.22 -3.27
C VAL A 88 3.40 14.43 -2.96
N ALA A 89 3.24 13.33 -2.24
CA ALA A 89 4.34 12.47 -1.82
C ALA A 89 5.16 11.94 -3.01
N PRO A 90 6.49 11.83 -2.88
CA PRO A 90 7.34 11.23 -3.89
C PRO A 90 7.09 9.72 -4.04
N ASP A 91 7.60 9.17 -5.14
CA ASP A 91 7.60 7.72 -5.43
C ASP A 91 8.83 7.01 -4.83
N SER A 92 9.26 7.45 -3.65
CA SER A 92 10.45 6.94 -2.94
C SER A 92 10.22 6.96 -1.45
N ILE A 93 10.75 5.95 -0.75
CA ILE A 93 10.72 5.89 0.71
C ILE A 93 11.64 6.96 1.27
N GLY A 94 11.25 7.54 2.40
CA GLY A 94 12.15 8.36 3.20
C GLY A 94 11.41 9.30 4.13
N ASP A 95 12.20 9.93 4.99
CA ASP A 95 11.78 11.11 5.73
C ASP A 95 12.08 12.34 4.88
N PHE A 96 11.02 13.01 4.47
CA PHE A 96 11.08 14.24 3.69
C PHE A 96 10.64 15.43 4.53
N GLN A 97 10.85 16.62 4.00
CA GLN A 97 10.51 17.85 4.69
C GLN A 97 9.66 18.71 3.79
N VAL A 98 8.60 19.28 4.38
CA VAL A 98 7.82 20.36 3.81
C VAL A 98 8.14 21.62 4.61
N THR A 99 8.51 22.68 3.90
CA THR A 99 8.88 23.97 4.46
C THR A 99 7.99 25.06 3.89
N VAL A 100 7.47 25.91 4.77
CA VAL A 100 6.73 27.12 4.39
C VAL A 100 7.51 28.36 4.85
N ASN A 101 7.52 29.37 4.00
CA ASN A 101 8.04 30.69 4.28
C ASN A 101 6.89 31.70 4.22
N ALA A 102 6.53 32.31 5.34
CA ALA A 102 5.51 33.34 5.41
C ALA A 102 6.14 34.74 5.43
N LYS A 103 5.62 35.64 4.60
CA LYS A 103 6.08 37.03 4.50
C LYS A 103 4.91 38.00 4.43
N TYR A 104 4.98 39.07 5.22
CA TYR A 104 4.06 40.20 5.11
C TYR A 104 4.74 41.40 4.42
N GLY A 105 4.30 41.73 3.20
CA GLY A 105 4.85 42.85 2.42
C GLY A 105 6.37 42.79 2.26
N ASN A 106 7.09 43.83 2.72
CA ASN A 106 8.55 43.89 2.73
C ASN A 106 9.17 43.52 4.10
N GLY A 107 8.38 42.94 5.01
CA GLY A 107 8.83 42.52 6.33
C GLY A 107 9.73 41.28 6.32
N GLY A 108 10.10 40.84 7.53
CA GLY A 108 10.87 39.62 7.74
C GLY A 108 10.13 38.36 7.27
N VAL A 109 10.91 37.33 6.95
CA VAL A 109 10.40 36.01 6.55
C VAL A 109 10.40 35.10 7.77
N ALA A 110 9.25 34.50 8.07
CA ALA A 110 9.15 33.42 9.04
C ALA A 110 9.18 32.08 8.31
N THR A 111 9.97 31.13 8.80
CA THR A 111 10.15 29.82 8.18
C THR A 111 9.80 28.72 9.17
N ARG A 112 9.07 27.71 8.71
CA ARG A 112 8.84 26.49 9.49
C ARG A 112 8.86 25.26 8.61
N THR A 113 9.33 24.16 9.19
CA THR A 113 9.48 22.87 8.51
C THR A 113 8.77 21.78 9.31
N THR A 114 8.18 20.81 8.60
CA THR A 114 7.64 19.58 9.17
C THR A 114 8.20 18.38 8.41
N ASP A 115 8.44 17.29 9.14
CA ASP A 115 8.82 16.02 8.56
C ASP A 115 7.60 15.29 7.97
N MET A 116 7.86 14.53 6.91
CA MET A 116 6.92 13.76 6.11
C MET A 116 7.50 12.36 5.89
N ASN A 117 7.01 11.35 6.62
CA ASN A 117 7.50 9.98 6.48
C ASN A 117 6.71 9.25 5.37
N VAL A 118 7.40 8.81 4.32
CA VAL A 118 6.82 8.01 3.24
C VAL A 118 7.40 6.61 3.33
N ASP A 119 6.60 5.66 3.80
CA ASP A 119 7.00 4.27 4.05
C ASP A 119 6.02 3.25 3.43
N VAL A 120 4.82 3.70 3.06
CA VAL A 120 3.78 2.89 2.44
C VAL A 120 3.89 2.94 0.92
N TYR A 121 4.05 1.78 0.28
CA TYR A 121 3.98 1.71 -1.19
C TYR A 121 2.55 1.92 -1.67
N PHE A 122 1.60 1.27 -1.00
CA PHE A 122 0.19 1.34 -1.35
C PHE A 122 -0.68 0.97 -0.16
N THR A 123 -1.80 1.68 0.02
CA THR A 123 -2.88 1.24 0.89
C THR A 123 -4.22 1.47 0.20
N ASP A 124 -5.16 0.56 0.42
CA ASP A 124 -6.56 0.73 0.03
C ASP A 124 -7.45 0.11 1.10
N HIS A 125 -8.36 0.94 1.62
CA HIS A 125 -9.37 0.58 2.60
C HIS A 125 -10.77 0.45 1.98
N PHE A 126 -10.87 0.56 0.66
CA PHE A 126 -12.09 0.39 -0.13
C PHE A 126 -13.25 1.29 0.28
N TYR A 127 -12.98 2.56 0.62
CA TYR A 127 -14.01 3.56 0.87
C TYR A 127 -14.86 3.78 -0.39
N TYR A 128 -16.19 3.68 -0.26
CA TYR A 128 -17.10 3.85 -1.40
C TYR A 128 -16.99 5.23 -2.07
N GLN A 129 -16.73 6.29 -1.30
CA GLN A 129 -16.56 7.65 -1.85
C GLN A 129 -15.40 7.78 -2.84
N PHE A 130 -14.47 6.82 -2.84
CA PHE A 130 -13.35 6.74 -3.79
C PHE A 130 -13.51 5.61 -4.82
N ALA A 131 -14.61 4.83 -4.78
CA ALA A 131 -14.82 3.67 -5.65
C ALA A 131 -14.78 4.01 -7.15
N ASN A 132 -15.28 5.18 -7.54
CA ASN A 132 -15.27 5.64 -8.93
C ASN A 132 -13.88 6.06 -9.43
N GLN A 133 -12.96 6.39 -8.51
CA GLN A 133 -11.54 6.68 -8.83
C GLN A 133 -10.69 5.41 -8.77
N LEU A 134 -11.04 4.47 -7.88
CA LEU A 134 -10.31 3.22 -7.62
C LEU A 134 -10.63 2.07 -8.59
N SER A 135 -11.77 2.11 -9.28
CA SER A 135 -12.13 1.10 -10.30
C SER A 135 -11.13 1.01 -11.46
N SER A 136 -10.31 2.07 -11.66
CA SER A 136 -9.23 2.10 -12.64
C SER A 136 -7.95 1.38 -12.18
N VAL A 137 -7.78 1.13 -10.88
CA VAL A 137 -6.51 0.66 -10.30
C VAL A 137 -6.51 -0.82 -9.93
N TRP A 138 -7.69 -1.43 -9.83
CA TRP A 138 -7.87 -2.87 -9.64
C TRP A 138 -8.33 -3.55 -10.92
N SER A 139 -7.56 -4.54 -11.38
CA SER A 139 -7.97 -5.46 -12.44
C SER A 139 -8.75 -6.63 -11.86
N GLN A 140 -9.83 -7.03 -12.52
CA GLN A 140 -10.73 -8.10 -12.07
C GLN A 140 -10.98 -9.13 -13.17
N LYS A 141 -11.26 -10.38 -12.79
CA LYS A 141 -11.70 -11.44 -13.71
C LYS A 141 -12.78 -12.31 -13.08
N SER A 142 -13.81 -12.65 -13.88
CA SER A 142 -14.85 -13.63 -13.54
C SER A 142 -15.55 -13.37 -12.20
N ASN A 143 -15.72 -12.10 -11.84
CA ASN A 143 -16.42 -11.70 -10.65
C ASN A 143 -17.22 -10.40 -10.82
N THR A 144 -18.13 -10.18 -9.88
CA THR A 144 -18.80 -8.91 -9.65
C THR A 144 -18.25 -8.28 -8.39
N ILE A 145 -18.03 -6.96 -8.44
CA ILE A 145 -17.53 -6.15 -7.33
C ILE A 145 -18.63 -5.22 -6.83
N THR A 146 -18.76 -5.08 -5.52
CA THR A 146 -19.62 -4.07 -4.88
C THR A 146 -18.89 -3.45 -3.69
N TYR A 147 -18.95 -2.13 -3.58
CA TYR A 147 -18.36 -1.39 -2.47
C TYR A 147 -19.41 -1.11 -1.39
N SER A 148 -19.01 -1.20 -0.13
CA SER A 148 -19.87 -0.86 1.01
C SER A 148 -20.20 0.64 1.02
N THR A 149 -21.47 1.01 0.86
CA THR A 149 -21.93 2.41 0.74
C THR A 149 -22.10 3.13 2.08
N SER A 150 -22.00 2.41 3.19
CA SER A 150 -22.28 2.92 4.55
C SER A 150 -21.05 2.92 5.47
N GLY A 151 -19.84 2.73 4.91
CA GLY A 151 -18.69 2.35 5.70
C GLY A 151 -17.91 3.49 6.35
N ASN A 152 -17.52 3.28 7.61
CA ASN A 152 -16.35 3.93 8.23
C ASN A 152 -15.15 2.97 8.11
N ASP A 153 -13.95 3.36 8.56
CA ASP A 153 -12.69 2.59 8.46
C ASP A 153 -12.82 1.11 8.88
N THR A 154 -13.78 0.80 9.77
CA THR A 154 -14.04 -0.55 10.27
C THR A 154 -15.04 -1.37 9.45
N THR A 155 -15.86 -0.75 8.61
CA THR A 155 -16.95 -1.38 7.85
C THR A 155 -16.86 -1.18 6.34
N ASN A 156 -15.95 -0.33 5.87
CA ASN A 156 -15.61 -0.21 4.44
C ASN A 156 -15.08 -1.53 3.90
N CYS A 157 -15.57 -1.95 2.75
CA CYS A 157 -15.04 -3.13 2.09
C CYS A 157 -15.44 -3.19 0.62
N LEU A 158 -14.60 -3.90 -0.11
CA LEU A 158 -14.89 -4.48 -1.41
C LEU A 158 -15.51 -5.86 -1.21
N THR A 159 -16.75 -6.05 -1.65
CA THR A 159 -17.38 -7.37 -1.73
C THR A 159 -17.19 -7.93 -3.13
N VAL A 160 -16.67 -9.15 -3.21
CA VAL A 160 -16.42 -9.84 -4.47
C VAL A 160 -17.18 -11.17 -4.50
N VAL A 161 -17.83 -11.44 -5.63
CA VAL A 161 -18.68 -12.62 -5.84
C VAL A 161 -18.33 -13.24 -7.21
N PRO A 162 -18.13 -14.56 -7.33
CA PRO A 162 -17.84 -15.18 -8.60
C PRO A 162 -19.02 -15.04 -9.57
N SER A 163 -18.73 -14.73 -10.83
CA SER A 163 -19.72 -14.65 -11.91
C SER A 163 -19.71 -15.86 -12.85
N GLY A 164 -18.76 -16.80 -12.68
CA GLY A 164 -18.63 -17.99 -13.50
C GLY A 164 -17.79 -19.08 -12.84
N THR A 165 -17.48 -20.13 -13.60
CA THR A 165 -16.73 -21.31 -13.13
C THR A 165 -15.20 -21.13 -13.15
N ASP A 166 -14.72 -20.17 -13.93
CA ASP A 166 -13.30 -19.76 -13.91
C ASP A 166 -12.87 -19.32 -12.51
N THR A 167 -11.58 -19.43 -12.20
CA THR A 167 -11.02 -18.86 -10.96
C THR A 167 -11.10 -17.33 -10.99
N PRO A 168 -11.97 -16.70 -10.18
CA PRO A 168 -12.02 -15.26 -10.07
C PRO A 168 -10.79 -14.69 -9.36
N TYR A 169 -10.44 -13.46 -9.72
CA TYR A 169 -9.44 -12.69 -8.99
C TYR A 169 -9.72 -11.20 -9.02
N ILE A 170 -9.15 -10.51 -8.03
CA ILE A 170 -8.85 -9.08 -8.09
C ILE A 170 -7.33 -8.92 -7.97
N SER A 171 -6.77 -7.97 -8.70
CA SER A 171 -5.33 -7.78 -8.79
C SER A 171 -4.97 -6.32 -8.98
N ARG A 172 -3.78 -5.96 -8.53
CA ARG A 172 -3.21 -4.63 -8.67
C ARG A 172 -1.83 -4.74 -9.30
N SER A 173 -1.65 -4.02 -10.41
CA SER A 173 -0.31 -3.84 -10.99
C SER A 173 0.54 -2.98 -10.06
N LEU A 174 1.78 -3.40 -9.80
CA LEU A 174 2.75 -2.68 -9.01
C LEU A 174 3.64 -1.90 -9.99
N SER A 175 3.12 -0.77 -10.49
CA SER A 175 3.71 0.02 -11.58
C SER A 175 4.93 0.84 -11.16
N LEU A 176 5.08 1.14 -9.87
CA LEU A 176 6.30 1.71 -9.31
C LEU A 176 7.18 0.56 -8.79
N PRO A 177 8.53 0.69 -8.81
CA PRO A 177 9.40 -0.39 -8.34
C PRO A 177 9.20 -0.66 -6.85
N LEU A 178 8.40 -1.68 -6.50
CA LEU A 178 8.46 -2.30 -5.19
C LEU A 178 9.76 -3.11 -5.15
N THR A 179 10.58 -2.95 -4.12
CA THR A 179 11.86 -3.66 -4.01
C THR A 179 11.90 -4.48 -2.72
N VAL A 180 12.88 -5.36 -2.60
CA VAL A 180 13.10 -6.10 -1.35
C VAL A 180 13.95 -5.19 -0.43
N PRO A 181 13.58 -4.97 0.84
CA PRO A 181 12.48 -5.61 1.57
C PRO A 181 11.09 -5.05 1.25
N PHE A 182 10.06 -5.89 1.39
CA PHE A 182 8.67 -5.45 1.35
C PHE A 182 7.78 -6.29 2.27
N SER A 183 6.61 -5.76 2.59
CA SER A 183 5.53 -6.50 3.24
C SER A 183 4.19 -6.26 2.56
N VAL A 184 3.29 -7.23 2.69
CA VAL A 184 1.92 -7.18 2.22
C VAL A 184 1.02 -7.59 3.37
N ARG A 185 -0.06 -6.84 3.58
CA ARG A 185 -1.18 -7.20 4.45
C ARG A 185 -2.48 -7.15 3.68
N THR A 186 -3.28 -8.17 3.91
CA THR A 186 -4.64 -8.29 3.40
C THR A 186 -5.56 -8.52 4.57
N ARG A 187 -6.57 -7.66 4.73
CA ARG A 187 -7.66 -7.86 5.70
C ARG A 187 -8.92 -8.29 4.97
N LEU A 188 -9.33 -9.55 5.16
CA LEU A 188 -10.47 -10.13 4.46
C LEU A 188 -11.38 -10.94 5.38
N ALA A 189 -12.62 -11.12 4.95
CA ALA A 189 -13.65 -11.95 5.56
C ALA A 189 -14.44 -12.68 4.47
N PHE A 190 -15.25 -13.66 4.87
CA PHE A 190 -16.27 -14.27 4.01
C PHE A 190 -17.64 -13.96 4.60
N THR A 191 -18.66 -13.71 3.75
CA THR A 191 -19.97 -13.34 4.28
C THR A 191 -20.63 -14.49 5.00
N THR A 192 -21.48 -14.16 5.98
CA THR A 192 -22.31 -15.17 6.64
C THR A 192 -23.20 -15.86 5.61
N GLY A 193 -23.17 -17.19 5.61
CA GLY A 193 -23.94 -18.04 4.72
C GLY A 193 -24.89 -18.96 5.46
N THR A 194 -25.87 -19.51 4.74
CA THR A 194 -26.83 -20.49 5.26
C THR A 194 -26.32 -21.95 5.18
N GLY A 195 -25.13 -22.16 4.60
CA GLY A 195 -24.46 -23.45 4.61
C GLY A 195 -23.99 -23.85 6.02
N THR A 196 -23.78 -25.15 6.24
CA THR A 196 -23.24 -25.67 7.50
C THR A 196 -21.92 -24.96 7.85
N GLY A 197 -21.68 -24.49 9.09
CA GLY A 197 -20.49 -23.67 9.42
C GLY A 197 -20.61 -22.15 9.17
N GLY A 198 -21.71 -21.68 8.58
CA GLY A 198 -22.10 -20.26 8.62
C GLY A 198 -21.35 -19.32 7.66
N LEU A 199 -20.68 -19.85 6.62
CA LEU A 199 -19.93 -19.08 5.61
C LEU A 199 -20.50 -19.27 4.20
N ASN A 200 -20.53 -18.20 3.41
CA ASN A 200 -20.67 -18.26 1.95
C ASN A 200 -19.29 -18.52 1.34
N TYR A 201 -18.85 -19.77 1.46
CA TYR A 201 -17.62 -20.28 0.86
C TYR A 201 -17.92 -21.57 0.10
N ARG A 202 -17.49 -21.66 -1.16
CA ARG A 202 -17.58 -22.90 -1.91
C ARG A 202 -16.54 -23.89 -1.39
N ASP A 203 -17.04 -24.84 -0.62
CA ASP A 203 -16.34 -26.07 -0.29
C ASP A 203 -16.70 -27.12 -1.35
N ASP A 204 -15.70 -27.69 -2.01
CA ASP A 204 -15.91 -28.73 -3.02
C ASP A 204 -16.40 -30.06 -2.44
N GLY A 205 -16.46 -30.16 -1.10
CA GLY A 205 -17.04 -31.29 -0.38
C GLY A 205 -16.24 -32.58 -0.52
N ASN A 206 -15.06 -32.50 -1.16
CA ASN A 206 -14.16 -33.63 -1.31
C ASN A 206 -13.33 -33.75 -0.03
N THR A 207 -13.66 -34.72 0.81
CA THR A 207 -13.02 -34.94 2.12
C THR A 207 -11.56 -35.38 2.03
N ASP A 208 -11.11 -35.80 0.84
CA ASP A 208 -9.81 -36.44 0.63
C ASP A 208 -8.93 -35.74 -0.43
N SER A 209 -9.36 -34.60 -0.98
CA SER A 209 -8.54 -33.81 -1.92
C SER A 209 -8.42 -32.35 -1.48
N ILE A 210 -7.34 -31.72 -1.92
CA ILE A 210 -7.00 -30.31 -1.68
C ILE A 210 -8.27 -29.44 -1.85
N PRO A 211 -8.69 -28.69 -0.81
CA PRO A 211 -9.87 -27.86 -0.91
C PRO A 211 -9.65 -26.79 -1.97
N SER A 212 -10.74 -26.32 -2.56
CA SER A 212 -10.74 -25.06 -3.29
C SER A 212 -10.16 -23.97 -2.39
N PHE A 213 -9.03 -23.36 -2.79
CA PHE A 213 -8.32 -22.38 -1.99
C PHE A 213 -8.66 -20.95 -2.40
N THR A 214 -8.75 -20.08 -1.40
CA THR A 214 -8.47 -18.65 -1.58
C THR A 214 -6.97 -18.47 -1.49
N TYR A 215 -6.41 -17.59 -2.33
CA TYR A 215 -5.00 -17.30 -2.25
C TYR A 215 -4.65 -15.84 -2.44
N ILE A 216 -3.65 -15.42 -1.66
CA ILE A 216 -3.02 -14.12 -1.71
C ILE A 216 -1.64 -14.34 -2.33
N SER A 217 -1.29 -13.54 -3.33
CA SER A 217 -0.06 -13.74 -4.09
C SER A 217 0.62 -12.44 -4.48
N ILE A 218 1.95 -12.52 -4.57
CA ILE A 218 2.78 -11.54 -5.25
C ILE A 218 3.41 -12.24 -6.45
N ARG A 219 3.13 -11.72 -7.63
CA ARG A 219 3.81 -12.10 -8.87
C ARG A 219 4.94 -11.15 -9.14
N PHE A 220 6.07 -11.70 -9.56
CA PHE A 220 7.27 -10.94 -9.89
C PHE A 220 7.33 -10.65 -11.38
N GLN A 221 7.99 -9.55 -11.72
CA GLN A 221 8.25 -9.15 -13.09
C GLN A 221 9.12 -10.18 -13.77
N GLN A 222 8.74 -10.56 -14.99
CA GLN A 222 9.53 -11.46 -15.80
C GLN A 222 10.85 -10.76 -16.20
N PRO A 223 12.02 -11.42 -16.04
CA PRO A 223 13.29 -10.89 -16.52
C PRO A 223 13.24 -10.59 -18.02
N LYS A 224 13.75 -9.42 -18.41
CA LYS A 224 13.85 -9.00 -19.82
C LYS A 224 15.13 -9.47 -20.49
N THR A 225 16.19 -9.70 -19.70
CA THR A 225 17.46 -10.27 -20.18
C THR A 225 17.62 -11.67 -19.59
N ASN A 226 18.47 -12.49 -20.23
CA ASN A 226 18.76 -13.87 -19.79
C ASN A 226 17.48 -14.71 -19.57
N THR A 227 16.57 -14.69 -20.54
CA THR A 227 15.26 -15.36 -20.49
C THR A 227 15.33 -16.88 -20.37
N THR A 228 16.51 -17.46 -20.56
CA THR A 228 16.81 -18.88 -20.33
C THR A 228 17.00 -19.21 -18.85
N TYR A 229 17.20 -18.22 -17.98
CA TYR A 229 17.38 -18.43 -16.54
C TYR A 229 16.02 -18.55 -15.85
N PRO A 230 15.87 -19.47 -14.88
CA PRO A 230 14.68 -19.52 -14.05
C PRO A 230 14.62 -18.31 -13.11
N PHE A 231 13.43 -17.82 -12.80
CA PHE A 231 13.19 -16.84 -11.73
C PHE A 231 11.97 -17.26 -10.88
N ILE A 232 11.79 -16.60 -9.73
CA ILE A 232 10.58 -16.76 -8.92
C ILE A 232 9.47 -15.96 -9.59
N ARG A 233 8.45 -16.63 -10.13
CA ARG A 233 7.32 -15.97 -10.78
C ARG A 233 6.24 -15.53 -9.80
N GLU A 234 6.00 -16.33 -8.77
CA GLU A 234 4.92 -16.08 -7.83
C GLU A 234 5.27 -16.64 -6.45
N ILE A 235 5.00 -15.87 -5.40
CA ILE A 235 4.83 -16.39 -4.04
C ILE A 235 3.34 -16.42 -3.77
N ARG A 236 2.83 -17.58 -3.34
CA ARG A 236 1.40 -17.81 -3.13
C ARG A 236 1.14 -18.38 -1.75
N TRP A 237 0.29 -17.69 -1.00
CA TRP A 237 -0.32 -18.19 0.23
C TRP A 237 -1.75 -18.62 -0.06
N GLU A 238 -2.01 -19.91 0.06
CA GLU A 238 -3.30 -20.54 -0.13
C GLU A 238 -3.88 -20.96 1.21
N PHE A 239 -5.16 -20.70 1.41
CA PHE A 239 -5.88 -21.13 2.59
C PHE A 239 -7.36 -21.38 2.26
N ALA A 240 -7.96 -22.30 3.01
CA ALA A 240 -9.37 -22.60 2.95
C ALA A 240 -9.97 -22.29 4.32
N PRO A 241 -10.94 -21.36 4.42
CA PRO A 241 -11.67 -21.11 5.66
C PRO A 241 -12.58 -22.31 5.94
N ILE A 242 -12.04 -23.34 6.60
CA ILE A 242 -12.75 -24.62 6.72
C ILE A 242 -14.08 -24.49 7.46
N LYS A 243 -15.05 -25.18 6.88
CA LYS A 243 -16.40 -25.47 7.34
C LYS A 243 -16.37 -26.54 8.46
N LEU A 244 -16.63 -26.16 9.71
CA LEU A 244 -16.59 -27.04 10.91
C LEU A 244 -17.59 -28.22 10.95
N SER A 245 -18.40 -28.44 9.92
CA SER A 245 -19.54 -29.35 10.02
C SER A 245 -19.28 -30.83 9.74
N LYS A 246 -18.05 -31.23 9.41
CA LYS A 246 -17.68 -32.65 9.36
C LYS A 246 -16.47 -32.84 10.25
N ALA A 247 -16.75 -33.01 11.53
CA ALA A 247 -15.83 -33.47 12.56
C ALA A 247 -15.35 -34.90 12.25
N LYS A 248 -14.49 -35.02 11.25
CA LYS A 248 -13.31 -35.87 11.36
C LYS A 248 -12.15 -34.93 11.08
N THR A 249 -11.10 -35.09 11.86
CA THR A 249 -9.79 -34.52 11.58
C THR A 249 -9.00 -35.64 10.89
N PRO A 250 -9.19 -35.96 9.60
CA PRO A 250 -8.22 -36.83 8.95
C PRO A 250 -6.88 -36.09 8.92
N ALA A 251 -5.81 -36.78 9.27
CA ALA A 251 -4.44 -36.32 9.03
C ALA A 251 -4.17 -35.97 7.54
N SER A 252 -5.07 -36.31 6.63
CA SER A 252 -5.00 -36.01 5.19
C SER A 252 -5.59 -34.64 4.77
N VAL A 253 -6.34 -33.93 5.63
CA VAL A 253 -6.97 -32.65 5.24
C VAL A 253 -6.01 -31.48 5.45
N LYS A 254 -5.73 -30.76 4.37
CA LYS A 254 -4.89 -29.55 4.37
C LYS A 254 -5.77 -28.31 4.17
N ASN A 255 -5.68 -27.33 5.07
CA ASN A 255 -6.42 -26.07 5.01
C ASN A 255 -5.56 -24.85 4.67
N TYR A 256 -4.26 -25.06 4.49
CA TYR A 256 -3.35 -24.08 3.93
C TYR A 256 -2.26 -24.75 3.11
N GLN A 257 -1.67 -23.94 2.24
CA GLN A 257 -0.43 -24.25 1.54
C GLN A 257 0.31 -22.93 1.28
N LEU A 258 1.62 -22.92 1.54
CA LEU A 258 2.47 -21.79 1.22
C LEU A 258 3.59 -22.25 0.28
N ARG A 259 3.72 -21.60 -0.87
CA ARG A 259 4.61 -22.04 -1.95
C ARG A 259 5.11 -20.90 -2.81
N TYR A 260 6.20 -21.14 -3.55
CA TYR A 260 6.54 -20.29 -4.69
C TYR A 260 6.56 -21.08 -5.99
N GLU A 261 6.48 -20.35 -7.09
CA GLU A 261 6.64 -20.86 -8.43
C GLU A 261 7.96 -20.40 -9.05
N ARG A 262 8.71 -21.36 -9.57
CA ARG A 262 9.82 -21.12 -10.49
C ARG A 262 9.28 -21.12 -11.91
N PHE A 263 9.69 -20.14 -12.71
CA PHE A 263 9.36 -20.09 -14.13
C PHE A 263 10.60 -19.79 -14.97
N THR A 264 10.75 -20.48 -16.09
CA THR A 264 11.78 -20.18 -17.10
C THR A 264 11.10 -19.57 -18.33
N PRO A 265 11.31 -18.27 -18.62
CA PRO A 265 10.61 -17.58 -19.70
C PRO A 265 10.73 -18.25 -21.07
N THR A 266 11.94 -18.63 -21.49
CA THR A 266 12.19 -19.18 -22.83
C THR A 266 11.47 -20.50 -23.06
N THR A 267 11.39 -21.36 -22.04
CA THR A 267 10.79 -22.70 -22.17
C THR A 267 9.33 -22.73 -21.76
N GLY A 268 8.83 -21.68 -21.10
CA GLY A 268 7.51 -21.68 -20.48
C GLY A 268 7.37 -22.68 -19.34
N GLN A 269 8.48 -23.24 -18.83
CA GLN A 269 8.44 -24.26 -17.81
C GLN A 269 8.07 -23.64 -16.46
N SER A 270 6.92 -24.03 -15.92
CA SER A 270 6.46 -23.70 -14.56
C SER A 270 6.69 -24.88 -13.64
N VAL A 271 7.32 -24.64 -12.49
CA VAL A 271 7.52 -25.63 -11.43
C VAL A 271 7.23 -24.99 -10.08
N TRP A 272 6.20 -25.50 -9.41
CA TRP A 272 5.90 -25.14 -8.03
C TRP A 272 6.86 -25.82 -7.08
N SER A 273 7.16 -25.15 -5.98
CA SER A 273 7.81 -25.79 -4.85
C SER A 273 6.98 -26.95 -4.30
N SER A 274 7.60 -28.11 -4.13
CA SER A 274 6.95 -29.33 -3.64
C SER A 274 7.60 -29.88 -2.37
N ASP A 275 6.84 -30.72 -1.67
CA ASP A 275 7.26 -31.39 -0.42
C ASP A 275 8.35 -32.46 -0.65
N SER A 276 8.51 -32.94 -1.89
CA SER A 276 9.50 -33.95 -2.26
C SER A 276 10.88 -33.35 -2.50
N LEU A 277 11.80 -33.60 -1.57
CA LEU A 277 13.25 -33.47 -1.77
C LEU A 277 13.69 -34.52 -2.82
N ASN A 278 13.62 -34.20 -4.11
CA ASN A 278 14.19 -35.11 -5.11
C ASN A 278 15.72 -35.02 -5.10
N THR A 279 16.32 -36.13 -4.72
CA THR A 279 17.73 -36.41 -4.43
C THR A 279 18.63 -36.47 -5.68
N ILE A 280 18.65 -35.46 -6.55
CA ILE A 280 19.57 -35.43 -7.70
C ILE A 280 20.18 -34.03 -7.84
N GLY A 281 21.51 -33.97 -7.84
CA GLY A 281 22.31 -32.76 -7.61
C GLY A 281 22.02 -31.59 -8.57
N LEU A 282 21.55 -30.47 -7.98
CA LEU A 282 21.21 -29.12 -8.53
C LEU A 282 19.67 -28.84 -8.50
N PRO A 283 19.13 -27.86 -7.71
CA PRO A 283 17.85 -28.00 -7.03
C PRO A 283 16.64 -27.72 -7.93
N ASN A 284 15.91 -28.79 -8.20
CA ASN A 284 14.45 -28.75 -8.24
C ASN A 284 13.98 -28.10 -6.92
N PRO A 285 13.01 -27.16 -6.92
CA PRO A 285 12.94 -26.09 -5.91
C PRO A 285 13.17 -26.66 -4.52
N LEU A 286 14.24 -26.20 -3.85
CA LEU A 286 14.51 -26.56 -2.46
C LEU A 286 13.21 -26.34 -1.69
N ALA A 287 12.77 -27.36 -0.96
CA ALA A 287 11.47 -27.40 -0.30
C ALA A 287 11.16 -26.03 0.35
N LEU A 288 10.09 -25.37 -0.09
CA LEU A 288 9.82 -23.98 0.26
C LEU A 288 9.30 -23.89 1.68
N ILE A 289 10.07 -23.27 2.58
CA ILE A 289 9.58 -22.98 3.93
C ILE A 289 9.25 -24.27 4.69
N THR A 290 10.09 -25.31 4.63
CA THR A 290 9.71 -26.63 5.19
C THR A 290 8.25 -26.96 4.83
N PRO A 291 7.94 -27.17 3.53
CA PRO A 291 6.63 -27.06 2.91
C PRO A 291 5.49 -27.18 3.89
N THR A 292 5.03 -26.01 4.35
CA THR A 292 3.98 -25.97 5.34
C THR A 292 2.70 -26.08 4.54
N SER A 293 2.24 -27.31 4.38
CA SER A 293 0.87 -27.60 4.05
C SER A 293 0.33 -28.52 5.12
N GLY A 294 -0.87 -28.24 5.58
CA GLY A 294 -1.37 -28.95 6.74
C GLY A 294 -2.64 -28.34 7.26
N TRP A 295 -2.90 -28.64 8.52
CA TRP A 295 -4.01 -28.13 9.30
C TRP A 295 -3.47 -27.09 10.27
N ASP A 296 -3.90 -25.81 10.20
CA ASP A 296 -3.67 -24.85 11.30
C ASP A 296 -4.91 -24.01 11.70
N ASN A 297 -5.33 -24.09 12.98
CA ASN A 297 -6.59 -23.52 13.55
C ASN A 297 -6.73 -22.02 13.28
N ARG A 298 -5.62 -21.32 13.04
CA ARG A 298 -5.62 -19.90 12.71
C ARG A 298 -6.36 -19.56 11.41
N PHE A 299 -6.52 -20.53 10.50
CA PHE A 299 -7.26 -20.38 9.23
C PHE A 299 -8.77 -20.66 9.35
N GLN A 300 -9.28 -21.03 10.52
CA GLN A 300 -10.73 -21.10 10.75
C GLN A 300 -11.33 -19.69 10.75
N MET A 301 -12.45 -19.51 10.06
CA MET A 301 -13.13 -18.21 9.97
C MET A 301 -14.61 -18.35 10.31
N LYS A 302 -15.18 -17.28 10.86
CA LYS A 302 -16.61 -17.10 11.06
C LYS A 302 -17.13 -16.06 10.07
N GLY A 303 -18.40 -16.17 9.69
CA GLY A 303 -19.07 -15.24 8.78
C GLY A 303 -18.89 -13.80 9.25
N ASP A 304 -18.56 -12.93 8.30
CA ASP A 304 -18.35 -11.49 8.47
C ASP A 304 -17.27 -11.13 9.52
N THR A 305 -16.42 -12.08 9.90
CA THR A 305 -15.29 -11.85 10.80
C THR A 305 -14.01 -11.71 9.98
N TYR A 306 -13.39 -10.54 10.06
CA TYR A 306 -12.14 -10.25 9.36
C TYR A 306 -10.95 -10.93 10.00
N LYS A 307 -10.05 -11.42 9.16
CA LYS A 307 -8.70 -11.84 9.51
C LYS A 307 -7.67 -11.04 8.73
N ARG A 308 -6.51 -10.86 9.34
CA ARG A 308 -5.33 -10.27 8.69
C ARG A 308 -4.38 -11.38 8.27
N PHE A 309 -4.07 -11.42 6.99
CA PHE A 309 -3.04 -12.27 6.42
C PHE A 309 -1.92 -11.37 5.93
N SER A 310 -0.72 -11.55 6.47
CA SER A 310 0.42 -10.75 6.07
C SER A 310 1.63 -11.60 5.75
N PHE A 311 2.43 -11.20 4.77
CA PHE A 311 3.75 -11.76 4.57
C PHE A 311 4.75 -10.70 4.16
N ALA A 312 6.00 -10.94 4.48
CA ALA A 312 7.11 -10.05 4.23
C ALA A 312 8.30 -10.81 3.65
N MET A 313 9.08 -10.12 2.83
CA MET A 313 10.41 -10.56 2.42
C MET A 313 11.42 -9.55 2.94
N ALA A 314 12.30 -10.02 3.81
CA ALA A 314 13.39 -9.26 4.42
C ALA A 314 14.46 -8.86 3.39
N ALA A 315 15.35 -7.93 3.76
CA ALA A 315 16.44 -7.47 2.89
C ALA A 315 17.39 -8.61 2.48
N ASP A 316 17.50 -9.66 3.30
CA ASP A 316 18.27 -10.87 3.01
C ASP A 316 17.45 -11.96 2.31
N TYR A 317 16.24 -11.63 1.83
CA TYR A 317 15.24 -12.51 1.24
C TYR A 317 14.64 -13.57 2.18
N THR A 318 14.78 -13.42 3.49
CA THR A 318 14.04 -14.24 4.45
C THR A 318 12.54 -13.93 4.35
N PHE A 319 11.75 -14.98 4.15
CA PHE A 319 10.29 -14.87 4.08
C PHE A 319 9.69 -15.07 5.46
N THR A 320 8.72 -14.23 5.84
CA THR A 320 7.93 -14.42 7.06
C THR A 320 6.45 -14.18 6.78
N ALA A 321 5.56 -15.00 7.34
CA ALA A 321 4.12 -14.75 7.29
C ALA A 321 3.50 -14.68 8.70
N TYR A 322 2.42 -13.93 8.79
CA TYR A 322 1.71 -13.56 10.01
C TYR A 322 0.21 -13.74 9.81
N VAL A 323 -0.47 -14.28 10.83
CA VAL A 323 -1.93 -14.32 10.89
C VAL A 323 -2.38 -13.48 12.07
N ASP A 324 -3.24 -12.50 11.82
CA ASP A 324 -3.76 -11.56 12.82
C ASP A 324 -2.67 -10.76 13.56
N GLY A 325 -1.51 -10.58 12.93
CA GLY A 325 -0.35 -9.89 13.49
C GLY A 325 0.62 -10.81 14.26
N VAL A 326 0.27 -12.09 14.45
CA VAL A 326 1.13 -13.08 15.10
C VAL A 326 1.97 -13.80 14.05
N GLN A 327 3.29 -13.84 14.25
CA GLN A 327 4.20 -14.57 13.37
C GLN A 327 3.81 -16.06 13.33
N TRP A 328 3.59 -16.56 12.13
CA TRP A 328 3.21 -17.95 11.91
C TRP A 328 4.39 -18.78 11.39
N VAL A 329 5.07 -18.30 10.34
CA VAL A 329 6.14 -19.05 9.70
C VAL A 329 7.25 -18.13 9.23
N THR A 330 8.49 -18.59 9.36
CA THR A 330 9.69 -17.92 8.84
C THR A 330 10.51 -18.93 8.06
N SER A 331 11.12 -18.50 6.96
CA SER A 331 11.90 -19.38 6.10
C SER A 331 12.97 -18.68 5.28
N SER A 332 14.10 -19.38 5.17
CA SER A 332 15.22 -19.01 4.30
C SER A 332 15.17 -19.71 2.94
N ALA A 333 14.09 -20.39 2.54
CA ALA A 333 14.06 -21.15 1.29
C ALA A 333 14.17 -20.25 0.04
N ILE A 334 13.47 -19.11 0.03
CA ILE A 334 13.60 -18.10 -1.04
C ILE A 334 15.02 -17.55 -1.08
N LYS A 335 15.57 -17.14 0.08
CA LYS A 335 16.98 -16.74 0.24
C LYS A 335 17.96 -17.77 -0.33
N ASN A 336 17.83 -19.03 0.06
CA ASN A 336 18.72 -20.10 -0.39
C ASN A 336 18.61 -20.33 -1.89
N TRP A 337 17.40 -20.29 -2.45
CA TRP A 337 17.18 -20.42 -3.89
C TRP A 337 17.79 -19.25 -4.67
N ILE A 338 17.59 -18.01 -4.21
CA ILE A 338 18.16 -16.81 -4.84
C ILE A 338 19.70 -16.88 -4.80
N ASN A 339 20.29 -17.25 -3.66
CA ASN A 339 21.74 -17.39 -3.53
C ASN A 339 22.30 -18.45 -4.48
N ASP A 340 21.62 -19.61 -4.59
CA ASP A 340 22.00 -20.65 -5.54
C ASP A 340 21.87 -20.20 -7.00
N ALA A 341 20.78 -19.51 -7.34
CA ALA A 341 20.57 -18.95 -8.67
C ALA A 341 21.66 -17.94 -9.05
N LYS A 342 22.02 -17.03 -8.14
CA LYS A 342 23.12 -16.06 -8.33
C LYS A 342 24.47 -16.74 -8.57
N ASN A 343 24.75 -17.83 -7.87
CA ASN A 343 26.00 -18.57 -8.04
C ASN A 343 26.10 -19.30 -9.38
N ARG A 344 24.97 -19.75 -9.93
CA ARG A 344 24.94 -20.57 -11.16
C ARG A 344 24.73 -19.79 -12.43
N TYR A 345 24.02 -18.68 -12.33
CA TYR A 345 23.56 -17.91 -13.47
C TYR A 345 24.17 -16.50 -13.38
N PRO A 346 25.37 -16.27 -13.96
CA PRO A 346 25.97 -14.95 -14.02
C PRO A 346 25.02 -13.93 -14.64
N GLY A 347 24.76 -12.82 -13.95
CA GLY A 347 23.78 -11.82 -14.38
C GLY A 347 22.32 -12.21 -14.08
N PHE A 348 22.09 -13.09 -13.11
CA PHE A 348 20.78 -13.32 -12.52
C PHE A 348 20.18 -12.00 -11.98
N GLN A 349 18.94 -11.71 -12.37
CA GLN A 349 18.22 -10.51 -11.92
C GLN A 349 17.47 -10.80 -10.62
N ASP A 350 17.57 -9.88 -9.66
CA ASP A 350 16.82 -10.00 -8.42
C ASP A 350 15.31 -9.91 -8.64
N PRO A 351 14.51 -10.63 -7.83
CA PRO A 351 13.07 -10.65 -8.00
C PRO A 351 12.46 -9.28 -7.67
N VAL A 352 11.77 -8.69 -8.66
CA VAL A 352 11.05 -7.41 -8.52
C VAL A 352 9.54 -7.70 -8.52
N PRO A 353 8.79 -7.44 -7.43
CA PRO A 353 7.34 -7.58 -7.43
C PRO A 353 6.67 -6.75 -8.54
N GLY A 354 5.70 -7.34 -9.24
CA GLY A 354 4.99 -6.71 -10.35
C GLY A 354 3.47 -6.73 -10.21
N THR A 355 2.90 -7.66 -9.45
CA THR A 355 1.44 -7.71 -9.26
C THR A 355 1.08 -8.32 -7.91
N TYR A 356 0.21 -7.64 -7.18
CA TYR A 356 -0.51 -8.22 -6.05
C TYR A 356 -1.84 -8.80 -6.51
N MET A 357 -2.24 -9.96 -6.01
CA MET A 357 -3.49 -10.61 -6.43
C MET A 357 -4.13 -11.40 -5.28
N ILE A 358 -5.46 -11.28 -5.18
CA ILE A 358 -6.31 -12.16 -4.38
C ILE A 358 -7.21 -12.95 -5.34
N SER A 359 -7.16 -14.26 -5.23
CA SER A 359 -8.03 -15.17 -5.97
C SER A 359 -8.83 -16.03 -5.01
N TYR A 360 -9.97 -16.52 -5.45
CA TYR A 360 -10.87 -17.33 -4.63
C TYR A 360 -11.62 -18.34 -5.50
N PRO A 361 -12.30 -19.32 -4.90
CA PRO A 361 -13.02 -20.33 -5.68
C PRO A 361 -14.14 -19.72 -6.53
N GLY A 362 -14.18 -20.10 -7.81
CA GLY A 362 -15.29 -19.80 -8.71
C GLY A 362 -16.54 -20.63 -8.39
N LEU A 363 -17.53 -20.58 -9.27
CA LEU A 363 -18.67 -21.50 -9.20
C LEU A 363 -18.23 -22.92 -9.58
N LYS A 364 -18.78 -23.96 -8.95
CA LYS A 364 -18.65 -25.35 -9.43
C LYS A 364 -19.43 -25.53 -10.73
N THR A 365 -20.63 -24.95 -10.79
CA THR A 365 -21.49 -24.92 -11.96
C THR A 365 -22.21 -23.57 -12.07
N THR A 366 -22.68 -23.21 -13.26
CA THR A 366 -23.39 -21.93 -13.49
C THR A 366 -24.73 -21.82 -12.74
N SER A 367 -25.27 -22.93 -12.22
CA SER A 367 -26.51 -22.98 -11.44
C SER A 367 -26.30 -23.07 -9.93
N ASP A 368 -25.06 -22.94 -9.45
CA ASP A 368 -24.73 -23.06 -8.04
C ASP A 368 -25.42 -22.02 -7.16
N LYS A 369 -26.02 -22.50 -6.07
CA LYS A 369 -26.63 -21.64 -5.05
C LYS A 369 -25.64 -21.14 -4.00
N VAL A 370 -24.50 -21.83 -3.82
CA VAL A 370 -23.45 -21.43 -2.88
C VAL A 370 -22.33 -20.76 -3.66
N LYS A 371 -22.07 -19.49 -3.36
CA LYS A 371 -21.02 -18.69 -3.98
C LYS A 371 -20.00 -18.29 -2.92
N THR A 372 -18.71 -18.38 -3.23
CA THR A 372 -17.70 -17.77 -2.36
C THR A 372 -17.88 -16.25 -2.39
N THR A 373 -18.41 -15.68 -1.33
CA THR A 373 -18.57 -14.22 -1.22
C THR A 373 -17.55 -13.70 -0.24
N MET A 374 -16.54 -13.01 -0.75
CA MET A 374 -15.43 -12.48 0.05
C MET A 374 -15.55 -10.96 0.21
N LYS A 375 -15.24 -10.47 1.41
CA LYS A 375 -15.12 -9.05 1.71
C LYS A 375 -13.65 -8.74 1.95
N VAL A 376 -13.12 -7.74 1.27
CA VAL A 376 -11.77 -7.21 1.49
C VAL A 376 -11.91 -5.82 2.08
N ASN A 377 -11.46 -5.63 3.31
CA ASN A 377 -11.50 -4.34 4.00
C ASN A 377 -10.21 -3.56 3.81
N GLU A 378 -9.09 -4.25 3.60
CA GLU A 378 -7.81 -3.57 3.44
C GLU A 378 -6.82 -4.37 2.60
N VAL A 379 -6.04 -3.65 1.79
CA VAL A 379 -4.75 -4.11 1.28
C VAL A 379 -3.71 -3.03 1.58
N ARG A 380 -2.65 -3.39 2.30
CA ARG A 380 -1.50 -2.52 2.56
C ARG A 380 -0.22 -3.19 2.07
N ILE A 381 0.62 -2.45 1.35
CA ILE A 381 1.92 -2.88 0.86
C ILE A 381 2.94 -1.84 1.32
N THR A 382 4.02 -2.28 1.95
CA THR A 382 5.12 -1.42 2.40
C THR A 382 6.43 -1.90 1.79
N ASN A 383 7.41 -1.00 1.68
CA ASN A 383 8.78 -1.34 1.28
C ASN A 383 9.71 -1.50 2.50
N THR A 384 9.17 -2.00 3.61
CA THR A 384 9.92 -2.24 4.85
C THR A 384 9.68 -3.68 5.31
N GLN A 385 10.69 -4.26 5.99
CA GLN A 385 10.57 -5.57 6.62
C GLN A 385 9.71 -5.51 7.89
N SER A 386 9.64 -4.34 8.53
CA SER A 386 8.99 -4.17 9.83
C SER A 386 7.48 -4.33 9.75
N GLU A 387 7.03 -5.31 10.52
CA GLU A 387 5.93 -5.18 11.46
C GLU A 387 4.61 -4.65 10.90
N ILE A 388 3.66 -5.57 10.75
CA ILE A 388 2.27 -5.17 10.96
C ILE A 388 1.68 -5.83 12.21
N PRO A 389 2.11 -5.39 13.42
CA PRO A 389 1.22 -5.10 14.51
C PRO A 389 0.96 -3.59 14.49
N LEU A 390 0.08 -3.12 13.61
CA LEU A 390 -0.74 -1.98 14.03
C LEU A 390 -1.87 -2.59 14.84
N LEU A 391 -1.89 -2.21 16.12
CA LEU A 391 -2.89 -2.53 17.14
C LEU A 391 -4.29 -2.78 16.57
#